data_AF-A0A916QP75-F1
#
_entry.id   AF-A0A916QP75-F1
#
_cell.length_a   1.000
_cell.length_b   1.000
_cell.length_c   1.000
_cell.angle_alpha   90.00
_cell.angle_beta   90.00
_cell.angle_gamma   90.00
#
_symmetry.space_group_name_H-M   'P 1'
#
loop_
_entity.id
_entity.type
_entity.pdbx_description
1 polymer ?
#
loop_
_entity_poly.entity_id
_entity_poly.type
_entity_poly.pdbx_seq_one_letter_code
_entity_poly.pdbx_strand_id
1 'polypeptide(L)'
;MLVYEMKLEGEKFQYEKLDEAIRTGRFVRNSIIKAWIDGQVKSRSDAYKYCKILADNLDFPWAKKLNSMARQAHAERAWAAIERFYKNFQQLIINN
;
A
#
# COMPACT_ATOMS: atom_id res chain seq x y z
N MET A 1 -28.15 9.00 7.38
CA MET A 1 -27.38 7.89 6.76
C MET A 1 -27.62 6.66 7.64
N LEU A 2 -28.35 5.67 7.12
CA LEU A 2 -28.53 4.39 7.83
C LEU A 2 -27.26 3.57 7.59
N VAL A 3 -26.56 3.22 8.66
CA VAL A 3 -25.37 2.36 8.60
C VAL A 3 -25.80 1.01 9.17
N TYR A 4 -25.78 -0.01 8.31
CA TYR A 4 -26.00 -1.39 8.74
C TYR A 4 -24.64 -2.03 8.98
N GLU A 5 -24.37 -2.38 10.23
CA GLU A 5 -23.18 -3.14 10.61
C GLU A 5 -23.56 -4.61 10.78
N MET A 6 -22.90 -5.49 10.04
CA MET A 6 -23.05 -6.94 10.14
C MET A 6 -21.68 -7.59 10.23
N LYS A 7 -21.60 -8.73 10.93
CA LYS A 7 -20.39 -9.55 10.91
C LYS A 7 -20.25 -10.17 9.52
N LEU A 8 -19.04 -10.11 8.97
CA LEU A 8 -18.72 -10.80 7.73
C LEU A 8 -18.67 -12.29 8.02
N GLU A 9 -19.69 -13.03 7.57
CA GLU A 9 -19.74 -14.49 7.60
C GLU A 9 -19.40 -15.01 6.20
N GLY A 10 -18.46 -15.95 6.13
CA GLY A 10 -18.02 -16.51 4.86
C GLY A 10 -17.47 -17.92 5.01
N GLU A 11 -17.35 -18.59 3.88
CA GLU A 11 -16.70 -19.87 3.78
C GLU A 11 -15.18 -19.72 3.94
N LYS A 12 -14.51 -20.78 4.37
CA LYS A 12 -13.04 -20.79 4.57
C LYS A 12 -12.28 -20.27 3.35
N PHE A 13 -12.67 -20.69 2.14
CA PHE A 13 -12.01 -20.26 0.92
C PHE A 13 -12.12 -18.74 0.66
N GLN A 14 -13.21 -18.10 1.12
CA GLN A 14 -13.41 -16.66 0.95
C GLN A 14 -12.46 -15.88 1.87
N TYR A 15 -12.30 -16.32 3.11
CA TYR A 15 -11.31 -15.74 4.02
C TYR A 15 -9.89 -15.93 3.51
N GLU A 16 -9.56 -17.09 2.92
CA GLU A 16 -8.24 -17.31 2.29
C GLU A 16 -7.99 -16.34 1.14
N LYS A 17 -9.00 -16.03 0.32
CA LYS A 17 -8.90 -15.02 -0.73
C LYS A 17 -8.74 -13.60 -0.20
N LEU A 18 -9.42 -13.27 0.90
CA LEU A 18 -9.21 -12.00 1.60
C LEU A 18 -7.79 -11.89 2.13
N ASP A 19 -7.26 -12.94 2.75
CA ASP A 19 -5.88 -12.99 3.23
C ASP A 19 -4.87 -12.84 2.09
N GLU A 20 -5.08 -13.49 0.95
CA GLU A 20 -4.26 -13.33 -0.27
C GLU A 20 -4.24 -11.86 -0.72
N ALA A 21 -5.41 -11.20 -0.75
CA ALA A 21 -5.53 -9.79 -1.12
C ALA A 21 -4.85 -8.86 -0.11
N ILE A 22 -5.04 -9.08 1.20
CA ILE A 22 -4.43 -8.27 2.27
C ILE A 22 -2.91 -8.40 2.24
N ARG A 23 -2.39 -9.62 2.08
CA ARG A 23 -0.94 -9.88 1.94
C ARG A 23 -0.38 -9.17 0.71
N THR A 24 -1.10 -9.22 -0.41
CA THR A 24 -0.70 -8.54 -1.64
C THR A 24 -0.66 -7.03 -1.47
N GLY A 25 -1.66 -6.45 -0.83
CA GLY A 25 -1.70 -5.01 -0.52
C GLY A 25 -0.58 -4.56 0.41
N ARG A 26 -0.29 -5.36 1.46
CA ARG A 26 0.85 -5.11 2.37
C ARG A 26 2.18 -5.17 1.63
N PHE A 27 2.37 -6.12 0.72
CA PHE A 27 3.55 -6.18 -0.11
C PHE A 27 3.72 -4.93 -0.97
N VAL A 28 2.67 -4.47 -1.65
CA VAL A 28 2.73 -3.25 -2.47
C VAL A 28 3.17 -2.05 -1.62
N ARG A 29 2.54 -1.87 -0.46
CA ARG A 29 2.91 -0.79 0.49
C ARG A 29 4.38 -0.88 0.91
N ASN A 30 4.83 -2.05 1.37
CA ASN A 30 6.19 -2.24 1.89
C ASN A 30 7.24 -2.08 0.78
N SER A 31 6.94 -2.54 -0.43
CA SER A 31 7.82 -2.39 -1.59
C SER A 31 8.01 -0.93 -1.98
N ILE A 32 6.96 -0.11 -1.89
CA ILE A 32 7.05 1.35 -2.14
C ILE A 32 7.88 2.04 -1.05
N ILE A 33 7.69 1.66 0.22
CA ILE A 33 8.53 2.19 1.32
C ILE A 33 9.99 1.83 1.09
N LYS A 34 10.29 0.58 0.70
CA LYS A 34 11.64 0.14 0.38
C LYS A 34 12.22 0.93 -0.80
N ALA A 35 11.47 1.08 -1.88
CA ALA A 35 11.88 1.88 -3.04
C ALA A 35 12.11 3.37 -2.71
N TRP A 36 11.36 3.93 -1.75
CA TRP A 36 11.61 5.27 -1.24
C TRP A 36 12.93 5.34 -0.45
N ILE A 37 13.18 4.39 0.45
CA ILE A 37 14.46 4.29 1.19
C ILE A 37 15.64 4.18 0.22
N ASP A 38 15.47 3.40 -0.85
CA ASP A 38 16.49 3.20 -1.89
C ASP A 38 16.59 4.37 -2.88
N GLY A 39 15.80 5.45 -2.69
CA GLY A 39 15.84 6.66 -3.51
C GLY A 39 15.18 6.53 -4.90
N GLN A 40 14.49 5.43 -5.18
CA GLN A 40 13.80 5.15 -6.44
C GLN A 40 12.43 5.84 -6.52
N VAL A 41 11.74 5.99 -5.39
CA VAL A 41 10.45 6.68 -5.27
C VAL A 41 10.64 7.98 -4.51
N LYS A 42 10.40 9.13 -5.16
CA LYS A 42 10.63 10.47 -4.58
C LYS A 42 9.39 11.34 -4.47
N SER A 43 8.28 10.88 -5.04
CA SER A 43 7.01 11.60 -5.05
C SER A 43 5.82 10.65 -4.97
N ARG A 44 4.64 11.20 -4.64
CA ARG A 44 3.35 10.49 -4.72
C ARG A 44 3.10 9.91 -6.12
N SER A 45 3.45 10.67 -7.16
CA SER A 45 3.34 10.23 -8.55
C SER A 45 4.25 9.02 -8.83
N ASP A 46 5.48 9.02 -8.29
CA ASP A 46 6.38 7.89 -8.44
C ASP A 46 5.87 6.65 -7.69
N ALA A 47 5.25 6.82 -6.53
CA ALA A 47 4.61 5.71 -5.80
C ALA A 47 3.51 5.04 -6.65
N TYR A 48 2.70 5.82 -7.38
CA TYR A 48 1.70 5.29 -8.31
C TYR A 48 2.32 4.58 -9.51
N LYS A 49 3.37 5.14 -10.11
CA LYS A 49 4.10 4.47 -11.20
C LYS A 49 4.70 3.15 -10.70
N TYR A 50 5.19 3.13 -9.47
CA TYR A 50 5.76 1.94 -8.86
C TYR A 50 4.73 0.80 -8.68
N CYS A 51 3.44 1.11 -8.47
CA CYS A 51 2.40 0.08 -8.49
C CYS A 51 2.34 -0.67 -9.83
N LYS A 52 2.56 0.04 -10.96
CA LYS A 52 2.58 -0.59 -12.28
C LYS A 52 3.81 -1.48 -12.44
N ILE A 53 4.98 -1.00 -12.01
CA ILE A 53 6.23 -1.79 -12.00
C ILE A 53 6.03 -3.10 -11.22
N LEU A 54 5.44 -3.04 -10.02
CA LEU A 54 5.17 -4.24 -9.22
C LEU A 54 4.15 -5.17 -9.88
N ALA A 55 3.14 -4.63 -10.56
CA ALA A 55 2.12 -5.42 -11.24
C ALA A 55 2.64 -6.12 -12.50
N ASP A 56 3.62 -5.53 -13.17
CA ASP A 56 4.21 -6.06 -14.40
C ASP A 56 5.47 -6.91 -14.14
N ASN A 57 5.95 -6.99 -12.88
CA ASN A 57 7.09 -7.81 -12.49
C ASN A 57 6.74 -9.32 -12.47
N LEU A 58 7.53 -10.13 -13.19
CA LEU A 58 7.35 -11.57 -13.31
C LEU A 58 7.71 -12.36 -12.03
N ASP A 59 8.52 -11.79 -11.13
CA ASP A 59 8.86 -12.42 -9.85
C ASP A 59 7.65 -12.46 -8.89
N PHE A 60 6.70 -11.54 -9.08
CA PHE A 60 5.54 -11.37 -8.21
C PHE A 60 4.22 -11.36 -9.02
N PRO A 61 3.90 -12.44 -9.75
CA PRO A 61 2.76 -12.45 -10.67
C PRO A 61 1.41 -12.27 -9.96
N TRP A 62 1.36 -12.62 -8.67
CA TRP A 62 0.20 -12.42 -7.81
C TRP A 62 -0.09 -10.93 -7.54
N ALA A 63 0.90 -10.04 -7.62
CA ALA A 63 0.69 -8.60 -7.47
C ALA A 63 -0.25 -8.05 -8.56
N LYS A 64 -0.21 -8.66 -9.76
CA LYS A 64 -1.11 -8.30 -10.87
C LYS A 64 -2.58 -8.60 -10.58
N LYS A 65 -2.86 -9.65 -9.79
CA LYS A 65 -4.21 -10.10 -9.45
C LYS A 65 -4.98 -9.11 -8.58
N LEU A 66 -4.29 -8.33 -7.76
CA LEU A 66 -4.92 -7.23 -7.03
C LEU A 66 -5.23 -6.09 -8.01
N ASN A 67 -6.47 -5.60 -8.04
CA ASN A 67 -6.86 -4.57 -9.01
C ASN A 67 -6.05 -3.27 -8.85
N SER A 68 -6.02 -2.44 -9.90
CA SER A 68 -5.20 -1.22 -9.95
C SER A 68 -5.55 -0.21 -8.86
N MET A 69 -6.84 0.00 -8.57
CA MET A 69 -7.30 0.93 -7.55
C MET A 69 -6.85 0.49 -6.15
N ALA A 70 -6.94 -0.80 -5.84
CA ALA A 70 -6.47 -1.35 -4.57
C ALA A 70 -4.96 -1.17 -4.41
N ARG A 71 -4.17 -1.45 -5.46
CA ARG A 71 -2.71 -1.20 -5.44
C ARG A 71 -2.40 0.28 -5.18
N GLN A 72 -3.08 1.19 -5.87
CA GLN A 72 -2.91 2.64 -5.68
C GLN A 72 -3.31 3.08 -4.26
N ALA A 73 -4.39 2.54 -3.69
CA ALA A 73 -4.76 2.83 -2.30
C ALA A 73 -3.66 2.39 -1.30
N HIS A 74 -2.94 1.30 -1.59
CA HIS A 74 -1.78 0.91 -0.78
C HIS A 74 -0.56 1.81 -1.00
N ALA A 75 -0.34 2.33 -2.22
CA ALA A 75 0.65 3.36 -2.50
C ALA A 75 0.36 4.65 -1.75
N GLU A 76 -0.90 5.08 -1.72
CA GLU A 76 -1.34 6.24 -0.95
C GLU A 76 -1.04 6.09 0.53
N ARG A 77 -1.34 4.92 1.09
CA ARG A 77 -1.02 4.62 2.49
C ARG A 77 0.48 4.59 2.76
N ALA A 78 1.30 4.17 1.79
CA ALA A 78 2.75 4.25 1.90
C ALA A 78 3.24 5.72 1.87
N TRP A 79 2.75 6.50 0.91
CA TRP A 79 3.14 7.90 0.74
C TRP A 79 2.71 8.77 1.92
N ALA A 80 1.48 8.60 2.42
CA ALA A 80 1.02 9.31 3.61
C ALA A 80 1.87 8.99 4.87
N ALA A 81 2.40 7.76 4.97
CA ALA A 81 3.32 7.41 6.06
C ALA A 81 4.68 8.11 5.92
N ILE A 82 5.18 8.25 4.70
CA ILE A 82 6.42 8.98 4.37
C ILE A 82 6.26 10.48 4.66
N GLU A 83 5.15 11.10 4.22
CA GLU A 83 4.85 12.51 4.51
C GLU A 83 4.75 12.76 6.02
N ARG A 84 4.09 11.85 6.75
CA ARG A 84 4.01 11.92 8.21
C ARG A 84 5.39 11.81 8.87
N PHE A 85 6.27 10.95 8.35
CA PHE A 85 7.65 10.84 8.84
C PHE A 85 8.40 12.18 8.72
N TYR A 86 8.37 12.82 7.55
CA TYR A 86 9.01 14.13 7.37
C TYR A 86 8.38 15.23 8.23
N LYS A 87 7.05 15.25 8.34
CA LYS A 87 6.35 16.21 9.21
C LYS A 87 6.79 16.08 10.67
N ASN A 88 6.85 14.84 11.18
CA ASN A 88 7.29 14.58 12.54
C ASN A 88 8.76 14.97 12.74
N PHE A 89 9.62 14.72 11.75
CA PHE A 89 11.04 15.09 11.80
C PHE A 89 11.23 16.62 11.88
N GLN A 90 10.48 17.39 11.09
CA GLN A 90 10.52 18.86 11.15
C GLN A 90 10.07 19.39 12.51
N GLN A 91 9.02 18.80 13.10
CA GLN A 91 8.55 19.19 14.44
C GLN A 91 9.60 18.94 15.52
N LEU A 92 10.37 17.85 15.43
CA LEU A 92 11.46 17.58 16.37
C LEU A 92 12.58 18.63 16.29
N ILE A 93 12.88 19.15 15.10
CA ILE A 93 13.89 20.20 14.92
C ILE A 93 13.40 21.53 15.51
N ILE A 94 12.12 21.88 15.33
CA ILE A 94 11.57 23.17 15.80
C ILE A 94 11.45 23.22 17.33
N ASN A 95 11.27 22.07 17.98
CA ASN A 95 11.04 21.98 19.43
C ASN A 95 12.34 21.76 20.26
N ASN A 96 13.52 21.73 19.62
CA ASN A 96 14.83 21.70 20.28
C ASN A 96 15.57 23.01 20.02
#